data_AF-A0A7W1JNC8-F1
#
_entry.id   AF-A0A7W1JNC8-F1
#
_cell.length_a   1.000
_cell.length_b   1.000
_cell.length_c   1.000
_cell.angle_alpha   90.00
_cell.angle_beta   90.00
_cell.angle_gamma   90.00
#
_symmetry.space_group_name_H-M   'P 1'
#
loop_
_entity.id
_entity.type
_entity.pdbx_description
1 polymer ?
#
loop_
_entity_poly.entity_id
_entity_poly.type
_entity_poly.pdbx_seq_one_letter_code
_entity_poly.pdbx_strand_id
1 'polypeptide(L)'
;MLTDDYEEFTDIQLKILNKYVTNNSSHIFVLRNLPEVIKGALFSRYSRSGLGLRSLLLKEFISNDEETAFASIVGNNSEEDDAKSSRDQMDAIKKAQAFYDRILDGYGDDSIGELGGAHLAIENISMMAAKIIEDNRIGGSPLEKSTRYIYFDQKVNGEYLFYREPILMTSAYRDIYVNTCNMLFDTYSRLIPPMTELIEKRFPKDPAISKTAYTAALRAKVLDCLRGLLPAGTMTNMGIYGNGRFFEHMIHKLNCQNLAELQDIGKRSSEELAKVIPSFIRRADPTHRTHQGYAQFSEAMQTELKLIAKEHLKHCPRSLESGVRLVSFDNDAVVNVAAALLFPLGNRGLPELREYCSNLSDEELARILDASCNARENRRHRSPRGLEHATFTFDIVTDFGSYRDLQRHRILTQSRQLLTCDYGYAVPADMQGTPYEQEYCNALDQAKEIFDRIAAELPEEAQYVVPMGFNIRWYFHVNLRALQWICELRSSPAGHVTYREVAQKMARLVCDTVPAFERFLKFVDYQGYALGRMGQEQRKAEKQGIN
;
A
#
# COMPACT_ATOMS: atom_id res chain seq x y z
N MET A 1 4.88 21.91 -34.61
CA MET A 1 3.58 21.33 -35.02
C MET A 1 2.55 22.45 -35.08
N LEU A 2 1.35 22.23 -35.64
CA LEU A 2 0.29 23.26 -35.79
C LEU A 2 -0.14 23.95 -34.46
N THR A 3 0.28 23.44 -33.31
CA THR A 3 -0.11 23.91 -31.97
C THR A 3 1.05 24.37 -31.10
N ASP A 4 2.28 24.39 -31.62
CA ASP A 4 3.40 25.01 -30.90
C ASP A 4 3.37 26.53 -31.12
N ASP A 5 3.88 27.28 -30.15
CA ASP A 5 3.96 28.76 -30.16
C ASP A 5 2.59 29.45 -30.31
N TYR A 6 1.51 28.79 -29.88
CA TYR A 6 0.13 29.34 -29.95
C TYR A 6 -0.14 30.48 -28.96
N GLU A 7 0.73 30.67 -27.94
CA GLU A 7 0.70 31.79 -27.00
C GLU A 7 1.95 32.65 -27.22
N GLU A 8 1.77 33.95 -27.39
CA GLU A 8 2.88 34.90 -27.49
C GLU A 8 3.25 35.46 -26.11
N PHE A 9 4.52 35.34 -25.75
CA PHE A 9 5.06 35.86 -24.49
C PHE A 9 6.23 36.81 -24.77
N THR A 10 6.31 37.89 -24.00
CA THR A 10 7.46 38.81 -24.01
C THR A 10 8.71 38.14 -23.42
N ASP A 11 9.90 38.66 -23.73
CA ASP A 11 11.17 38.15 -23.17
C ASP A 11 11.17 38.12 -21.63
N ILE A 12 10.50 39.08 -20.99
CA ILE A 12 10.36 39.15 -19.53
C ILE A 12 9.48 38.00 -19.03
N GLN A 13 8.33 37.77 -19.69
CA GLN A 13 7.43 36.67 -19.35
C GLN A 13 8.11 35.32 -19.56
N LEU A 14 8.88 35.15 -20.64
CA LEU A 14 9.65 33.92 -20.90
C LEU A 14 10.69 33.66 -19.81
N LYS A 15 11.41 34.69 -19.34
CA LYS A 15 12.36 34.55 -18.22
C LYS A 15 11.69 34.10 -16.93
N ILE A 16 10.47 34.56 -16.66
CA ILE A 16 9.67 34.13 -15.51
C ILE A 16 9.20 32.69 -15.69
N LEU A 17 8.54 32.39 -16.82
CA LEU A 17 7.98 31.08 -17.12
C LEU A 17 9.04 29.98 -17.11
N ASN A 18 10.26 30.26 -17.60
CA ASN A 18 11.39 29.32 -17.58
C ASN A 18 11.67 28.75 -16.18
N LYS A 19 11.35 29.47 -15.09
CA LYS A 19 11.53 28.97 -13.73
C LYS A 19 10.49 27.92 -13.34
N TYR A 20 9.28 28.00 -13.90
CA TYR A 20 8.10 27.30 -13.42
C TYR A 20 7.50 26.29 -14.40
N VAL A 21 7.87 26.35 -15.67
CA VAL A 21 7.50 25.36 -16.68
C VAL A 21 8.74 24.78 -17.36
N THR A 22 8.63 23.55 -17.87
CA THR A 22 9.71 22.89 -18.60
C THR A 22 9.82 23.32 -20.06
N ASN A 23 8.76 23.90 -20.64
CA ASN A 23 8.72 24.35 -22.02
C ASN A 23 7.73 25.51 -22.19
N ASN A 24 8.15 26.58 -22.88
CA ASN A 24 7.33 27.78 -23.11
C ASN A 24 6.64 27.79 -24.47
N SER A 25 7.15 27.06 -25.46
CA SER A 25 6.66 27.05 -26.84
C SER A 25 5.76 25.86 -27.13
N SER A 26 6.10 24.68 -26.60
CA SER A 26 5.30 23.48 -26.84
C SER A 26 3.95 23.55 -26.11
N HIS A 27 2.93 23.00 -26.74
CA HIS A 27 1.63 22.75 -26.12
C HIS A 27 1.66 21.64 -25.06
N ILE A 28 2.78 20.95 -24.86
CA ILE A 28 3.00 19.95 -23.81
C ILE A 28 4.19 20.37 -22.93
N PHE A 29 3.94 20.51 -21.63
CA PHE A 29 4.94 20.95 -20.65
C PHE A 29 4.57 20.50 -19.23
N VAL A 30 5.52 20.60 -18.30
CA VAL A 30 5.37 20.22 -16.89
C VAL A 30 5.62 21.43 -15.99
N LEU A 31 4.83 21.54 -14.92
CA LEU A 31 5.07 22.51 -13.84
C LEU A 31 6.24 22.06 -12.95
N ARG A 32 7.14 22.97 -12.63
CA ARG A 32 8.27 22.76 -11.73
C ARG A 32 8.42 23.93 -10.78
N ASN A 33 9.10 23.74 -9.65
CA ASN A 33 9.44 24.82 -8.71
C ASN A 33 8.26 25.68 -8.23
N LEU A 34 7.04 25.12 -8.28
CA LEU A 34 5.83 25.72 -7.72
C LEU A 34 5.40 24.92 -6.49
N PRO A 35 4.91 25.58 -5.43
CA PRO A 35 4.25 24.92 -4.31
C PRO A 35 3.02 24.14 -4.79
N GLU A 36 2.72 23.03 -4.11
CA GLU A 36 1.63 22.11 -4.48
C GLU A 36 0.25 22.78 -4.46
N VAL A 37 0.01 23.67 -3.51
CA VAL A 37 -1.24 24.44 -3.40
C VAL A 37 -1.43 25.34 -4.63
N ILE A 38 -0.36 25.95 -5.14
CA ILE A 38 -0.40 26.76 -6.37
C ILE A 38 -0.73 25.88 -7.57
N LYS A 39 -0.09 24.70 -7.70
CA LYS A 39 -0.37 23.76 -8.80
C LYS A 39 -1.84 23.35 -8.81
N GLY A 40 -2.38 22.93 -7.67
CA GLY A 40 -3.78 22.52 -7.56
C GLY A 40 -4.76 23.65 -7.88
N ALA A 41 -4.54 24.84 -7.32
CA ALA A 41 -5.38 26.01 -7.60
C ALA A 41 -5.29 26.46 -9.07
N LEU A 42 -4.10 26.41 -9.67
CA LEU A 42 -3.89 26.76 -11.07
C LEU A 42 -4.64 25.80 -12.00
N PHE A 43 -4.55 24.49 -11.78
CA PHE A 43 -5.30 23.51 -12.58
C PHE A 43 -6.81 23.61 -12.37
N SER A 44 -7.25 23.88 -11.13
CA SER A 44 -8.66 24.16 -10.83
C SER A 44 -9.18 25.36 -11.64
N ARG A 45 -8.46 26.48 -11.63
CA ARG A 45 -8.80 27.67 -12.43
C ARG A 45 -8.69 27.42 -13.94
N TYR A 46 -7.65 26.69 -14.36
CA TYR A 46 -7.40 26.37 -15.77
C TYR A 46 -8.56 25.62 -16.41
N SER A 47 -9.18 24.68 -15.68
CA SER A 47 -10.34 23.92 -16.16
C SER A 47 -11.56 24.78 -16.57
N ARG A 48 -11.61 26.05 -16.15
CA ARG A 48 -12.72 26.99 -16.38
C ARG A 48 -12.27 28.30 -17.03
N SER A 49 -11.00 28.39 -17.47
CA SER A 49 -10.44 29.58 -18.08
C SER A 49 -10.39 29.46 -19.60
N GLY A 50 -10.58 30.57 -20.30
CA GLY A 50 -10.30 30.66 -21.74
C GLY A 50 -8.81 30.86 -22.07
N LEU A 51 -7.96 31.03 -21.05
CA LEU A 51 -6.52 31.22 -21.21
C LEU A 51 -5.77 29.89 -21.17
N GLY A 52 -4.64 29.82 -21.88
CA GLY A 52 -3.64 28.77 -21.66
C GLY A 52 -3.04 28.83 -20.26
N LEU A 53 -2.57 27.69 -19.75
CA LEU A 53 -2.14 27.57 -18.35
C LEU A 53 -0.94 28.48 -18.01
N ARG A 54 -0.05 28.77 -18.97
CA ARG A 54 1.07 29.72 -18.79
C ARG A 54 0.57 31.17 -18.67
N SER A 55 -0.32 31.57 -19.57
CA SER A 55 -0.97 32.89 -19.52
C SER A 55 -1.75 33.07 -18.22
N LEU A 56 -2.43 32.02 -17.76
CA LEU A 56 -3.16 32.01 -16.49
C LEU A 56 -2.22 32.15 -15.28
N LEU A 57 -1.13 31.40 -15.25
CA LEU A 57 -0.11 31.51 -14.20
C LEU A 57 0.46 32.93 -14.12
N LEU A 58 0.84 33.52 -15.27
CA LEU A 58 1.34 34.89 -15.31
C LEU A 58 0.28 35.88 -14.80
N LYS A 59 -0.93 35.84 -15.38
CA LYS A 59 -1.95 36.86 -15.17
C LYS A 59 -2.62 36.79 -13.80
N GLU A 60 -3.04 35.60 -13.37
CA GLU A 60 -3.87 35.44 -12.16
C GLU A 60 -3.07 35.11 -10.91
N PHE A 61 -1.85 34.56 -11.04
CA PHE A 61 -1.07 34.12 -9.88
C PHE A 61 0.17 34.99 -9.65
N ILE A 62 0.95 35.27 -10.70
CA ILE A 62 2.21 36.03 -10.58
C ILE A 62 1.96 37.54 -10.59
N SER A 63 1.10 38.04 -11.48
CA SER A 63 0.81 39.48 -11.59
C SER A 63 -0.15 40.01 -10.53
N ASN A 64 -0.91 39.14 -9.84
CA ASN A 64 -1.86 39.52 -8.79
C ASN A 64 -1.32 39.21 -7.38
N ASP A 65 -0.05 39.55 -7.13
CA ASP A 65 0.68 39.17 -5.92
C ASP A 65 0.05 39.71 -4.62
N GLU A 66 -0.66 40.84 -4.67
CA GLU A 66 -1.34 41.41 -3.50
C GLU A 66 -2.42 40.49 -2.92
N GLU A 67 -3.09 39.71 -3.78
CA GLU A 67 -4.10 38.72 -3.37
C GLU A 67 -3.52 37.32 -3.20
N THR A 68 -2.54 36.92 -4.04
CA THR A 68 -2.01 35.55 -4.03
C THR A 68 -0.82 35.34 -3.10
N ALA A 69 -0.12 36.41 -2.72
CA ALA A 69 1.16 36.41 -2.02
C ALA A 69 2.20 35.46 -2.67
N PHE A 70 2.15 35.30 -4.00
CA PHE A 70 2.97 34.37 -4.77
C PHE A 70 4.48 34.52 -4.48
N ALA A 71 5.01 35.75 -4.45
CA ALA A 71 6.42 36.02 -4.21
C ALA A 71 6.89 35.56 -2.81
N SER A 72 6.03 35.72 -1.80
CA SER A 72 6.33 35.28 -0.43
C SER A 72 6.33 33.76 -0.27
N ILE A 73 5.50 33.04 -1.04
CA ILE A 73 5.37 31.57 -0.94
C ILE A 73 6.50 30.87 -1.70
N VAL A 74 6.85 31.38 -2.88
CA VAL A 74 7.90 30.76 -3.71
C VAL A 74 9.30 31.06 -3.17
N GLY A 75 9.42 32.03 -2.27
CA GLY A 75 10.67 32.44 -1.64
C GLY A 75 11.54 33.22 -2.62
N ASN A 76 11.63 34.54 -2.45
CA ASN A 76 12.77 35.24 -3.02
C ASN A 76 14.00 34.87 -2.17
N ASN A 77 14.99 34.21 -2.79
CA ASN A 77 16.33 34.04 -2.25
C ASN A 77 17.05 35.40 -2.12
N SER A 78 16.55 36.30 -1.28
CA SER A 78 17.33 37.40 -0.75
C SER A 78 17.72 37.02 0.67
N GLU A 79 18.95 36.54 0.81
CA GLU A 79 19.67 36.39 2.07
C GLU A 79 19.75 37.79 2.72
N GLU A 80 18.82 38.12 3.63
CA GLU A 80 18.92 39.17 4.67
C GLU A 80 17.52 39.46 5.25
N ASP A 81 17.20 38.89 6.44
CA ASP A 81 16.45 39.53 7.56
C ASP A 81 15.66 38.52 8.43
N ASP A 82 16.32 38.00 9.47
CA ASP A 82 15.89 36.84 10.27
C ASP A 82 14.93 37.11 11.47
N ALA A 83 14.37 38.32 11.65
CA ALA A 83 13.53 38.56 12.84
C ALA A 83 12.26 39.42 12.66
N LYS A 84 12.15 40.23 11.60
CA LYS A 84 10.90 40.91 11.22
C LYS A 84 10.02 40.08 10.26
N SER A 85 10.62 39.07 9.63
CA SER A 85 10.06 38.19 8.60
C SER A 85 8.88 37.32 9.06
N SER A 86 8.88 36.80 10.30
CA SER A 86 7.96 35.71 10.67
C SER A 86 6.47 36.13 10.74
N ARG A 87 6.16 37.39 11.11
CA ARG A 87 4.76 37.88 11.18
C ARG A 87 4.21 38.19 9.79
N ASP A 88 4.99 38.90 8.98
CA ASP A 88 4.61 39.22 7.59
C ASP A 88 4.52 37.96 6.73
N GLN A 89 5.39 36.98 6.96
CA GLN A 89 5.35 35.66 6.34
C GLN A 89 4.13 34.85 6.80
N MET A 90 3.77 34.88 8.09
CA MET A 90 2.54 34.23 8.59
C MET A 90 1.28 34.86 8.00
N ASP A 91 1.23 36.18 7.87
CA ASP A 91 0.08 36.88 7.28
C ASP A 91 -0.02 36.64 5.76
N ALA A 92 1.12 36.57 5.06
CA ALA A 92 1.18 36.15 3.65
C ALA A 92 0.69 34.70 3.47
N ILE A 93 1.14 33.77 4.32
CA ILE A 93 0.69 32.37 4.30
C ILE A 93 -0.82 32.29 4.57
N LYS A 94 -1.36 33.06 5.52
CA LYS A 94 -2.80 33.09 5.79
C LYS A 94 -3.61 33.65 4.62
N LYS A 95 -3.15 34.72 3.96
CA LYS A 95 -3.80 35.28 2.77
C LYS A 95 -3.80 34.28 1.61
N ALA A 96 -2.65 33.66 1.36
CA ALA A 96 -2.51 32.61 0.36
C ALA A 96 -3.43 31.43 0.65
N GLN A 97 -3.40 30.93 1.89
CA GLN A 97 -4.28 29.87 2.37
C GLN A 97 -5.75 30.23 2.16
N ALA A 98 -6.18 31.43 2.53
CA ALA A 98 -7.57 31.87 2.33
C ALA A 98 -7.95 32.01 0.84
N PHE A 99 -7.04 32.51 0.00
CA PHE A 99 -7.24 32.59 -1.44
C PHE A 99 -7.42 31.19 -2.05
N TYR A 100 -6.56 30.25 -1.68
CA TYR A 100 -6.62 28.87 -2.16
C TYR A 100 -7.80 28.12 -1.57
N ASP A 101 -8.13 28.30 -0.30
CA ASP A 101 -9.30 27.71 0.34
C ASP A 101 -10.57 28.21 -0.34
N ARG A 102 -10.66 29.50 -0.71
CA ARG A 102 -11.79 30.00 -1.51
C ARG A 102 -11.90 29.33 -2.88
N ILE A 103 -10.76 29.09 -3.53
CA ILE A 103 -10.72 28.36 -4.81
C ILE A 103 -11.10 26.89 -4.61
N LEU A 104 -10.65 26.23 -3.55
CA LEU A 104 -10.86 24.80 -3.33
C LEU A 104 -12.22 24.49 -2.71
N ASP A 105 -12.74 25.32 -1.80
CA ASP A 105 -14.04 25.16 -1.16
C ASP A 105 -15.19 25.62 -2.06
N GLY A 106 -14.97 26.63 -2.91
CA GLY A 106 -15.99 27.12 -3.85
C GLY A 106 -16.38 26.08 -4.90
N TYR A 107 -15.60 25.00 -5.04
CA TYR A 107 -15.85 23.91 -5.96
C TYR A 107 -16.01 22.62 -5.16
N GLY A 108 -17.24 22.10 -5.07
CA GLY A 108 -17.58 20.83 -4.41
C GLY A 108 -17.05 19.59 -5.13
N ASP A 109 -15.87 19.68 -5.75
CA ASP A 109 -15.25 18.64 -6.55
C ASP A 109 -14.04 18.07 -5.81
N ASP A 110 -14.23 16.93 -5.16
CA ASP A 110 -13.18 16.23 -4.42
C ASP A 110 -11.98 15.82 -5.30
N SER A 111 -12.12 15.82 -6.63
CA SER A 111 -11.01 15.54 -7.55
C SER A 111 -9.92 16.61 -7.51
N ILE A 112 -10.26 17.85 -7.14
CA ILE A 112 -9.26 18.92 -6.98
C ILE A 112 -8.30 18.59 -5.83
N GLY A 113 -8.79 17.89 -4.80
CA GLY A 113 -7.98 17.35 -3.71
C GLY A 113 -6.88 16.39 -4.16
N GLU A 114 -6.93 15.88 -5.40
CA GLU A 114 -5.94 14.98 -5.96
C GLU A 114 -4.78 15.70 -6.67
N LEU A 115 -4.89 17.02 -6.89
CA LEU A 115 -3.95 17.80 -7.70
C LEU A 115 -2.71 18.32 -6.94
N GLY A 116 -2.68 18.13 -5.63
CA GLY A 116 -1.51 18.39 -4.79
C GLY A 116 -1.21 17.20 -3.90
N GLY A 117 0.06 17.00 -3.57
CA GLY A 117 0.48 15.89 -2.73
C GLY A 117 1.78 16.14 -1.97
N ALA A 118 2.13 15.22 -1.09
CA ALA A 118 3.33 15.32 -0.26
C ALA A 118 3.98 13.96 -0.06
N HIS A 119 5.26 13.99 0.27
CA HIS A 119 5.98 12.83 0.82
C HIS A 119 5.95 12.92 2.34
N LEU A 120 5.33 11.94 2.99
CA LEU A 120 5.27 11.80 4.44
C LEU A 120 6.15 10.63 4.86
N ALA A 121 7.10 10.88 5.76
CA ALA A 121 7.86 9.83 6.42
C ALA A 121 7.23 9.55 7.80
N ILE A 122 6.97 8.28 8.09
CA ILE A 122 6.41 7.83 9.37
C ILE A 122 7.34 6.74 9.91
N GLU A 123 8.00 7.01 11.03
CA GLU A 123 9.02 6.13 11.61
C GLU A 123 8.62 5.67 13.00
N ASN A 124 9.13 4.48 13.39
CA ASN A 124 8.91 3.87 14.70
C ASN A 124 7.42 3.61 15.03
N ILE A 125 6.63 3.25 14.01
CA ILE A 125 5.23 2.80 14.17
C ILE A 125 5.16 1.28 14.13
N SER A 126 4.18 0.67 14.78
CA SER A 126 3.97 -0.76 14.74
C SER A 126 3.69 -1.27 13.31
N MET A 127 4.04 -2.53 13.04
CA MET A 127 3.63 -3.17 11.80
C MET A 127 2.11 -3.18 11.63
N MET A 128 1.35 -3.28 12.73
CA MET A 128 -0.11 -3.18 12.69
C MET A 128 -0.57 -1.80 12.17
N ALA A 129 -0.05 -0.70 12.73
CA ALA A 129 -0.38 0.64 12.28
C ALA A 129 -0.01 0.87 10.82
N ALA A 130 1.16 0.37 10.40
CA ALA A 130 1.57 0.39 9.00
C ALA A 130 0.52 -0.29 8.09
N LYS A 131 -0.09 -1.40 8.51
CA LYS A 131 -1.11 -2.09 7.68
C LYS A 131 -2.44 -1.34 7.64
N ILE A 132 -2.78 -0.60 8.69
CA ILE A 132 -3.99 0.23 8.73
C ILE A 132 -3.82 1.46 7.83
N ILE A 133 -2.62 2.04 7.78
CA ILE A 133 -2.32 3.15 6.86
C ILE A 133 -2.33 2.68 5.40
N GLU A 134 -1.70 1.53 5.12
CA GLU A 134 -1.65 0.93 3.77
C GLU A 134 -3.02 0.46 3.24
N ASP A 135 -4.02 0.32 4.10
CA ASP A 135 -5.39 -0.05 3.73
C ASP A 135 -6.09 1.04 2.87
N ASN A 136 -5.59 2.28 2.90
CA ASN A 136 -6.05 3.34 2.02
C ASN A 136 -5.56 3.08 0.58
N ARG A 137 -6.50 2.68 -0.30
CA ARG A 137 -6.19 2.09 -1.61
C ARG A 137 -5.76 3.06 -2.71
N ILE A 138 -6.38 4.24 -2.79
CA ILE A 138 -6.27 5.14 -3.95
C ILE A 138 -5.63 6.45 -3.53
N GLY A 139 -4.73 6.98 -4.36
CA GLY A 139 -4.04 8.26 -4.13
C GLY A 139 -2.77 8.17 -3.27
N GLY A 140 -2.50 7.02 -2.64
CA GLY A 140 -1.30 6.79 -1.83
C GLY A 140 -0.36 5.72 -2.38
N SER A 141 0.94 5.95 -2.20
CA SER A 141 2.04 5.06 -2.58
C SER A 141 2.98 4.80 -1.41
N PRO A 142 2.56 4.02 -0.40
CA PRO A 142 3.38 3.60 0.72
C PRO A 142 4.49 2.63 0.33
N LEU A 143 5.63 2.76 1.00
CA LEU A 143 6.77 1.85 0.99
C LEU A 143 7.27 1.61 2.42
N GLU A 144 7.05 0.41 2.92
CA GLU A 144 7.42 -0.01 4.27
C GLU A 144 8.76 -0.75 4.29
N LYS A 145 9.47 -0.63 5.42
CA LYS A 145 10.66 -1.42 5.73
C LYS A 145 10.37 -2.93 5.62
N SER A 146 11.28 -3.67 4.98
CA SER A 146 11.09 -5.09 4.74
C SER A 146 11.75 -5.95 5.81
N THR A 147 10.98 -6.87 6.40
CA THR A 147 11.50 -7.89 7.34
C THR A 147 12.23 -9.02 6.63
N ARG A 148 12.33 -8.96 5.30
CA ARG A 148 13.03 -9.96 4.48
C ARG A 148 14.47 -9.56 4.14
N TYR A 149 14.88 -8.34 4.50
CA TYR A 149 16.18 -7.78 4.09
C TYR A 149 17.02 -7.23 5.23
N ILE A 150 16.39 -6.82 6.33
CA ILE A 150 17.08 -6.26 7.49
C ILE A 150 16.70 -7.03 8.75
N TYR A 151 17.60 -7.04 9.72
CA TYR A 151 17.35 -7.58 11.04
C TYR A 151 16.55 -6.57 11.88
N PHE A 152 15.66 -7.09 12.74
CA PHE A 152 14.83 -6.32 13.67
C PHE A 152 15.24 -6.54 15.14
N ASP A 153 16.42 -7.13 15.38
CA ASP A 153 16.97 -7.44 16.71
C ASP A 153 17.74 -6.27 17.36
N GLN A 154 17.68 -5.07 16.77
CA GLN A 154 18.39 -3.92 17.28
C GLN A 154 17.69 -3.32 18.51
N LYS A 155 18.49 -2.89 19.49
CA LYS A 155 18.00 -2.24 20.72
C LYS A 155 18.31 -0.75 20.69
N VAL A 156 17.39 0.06 21.22
CA VAL A 156 17.60 1.49 21.50
C VAL A 156 17.47 1.68 23.00
N ASN A 157 18.47 2.31 23.62
CA ASN A 157 18.55 2.49 25.07
C ASN A 157 18.36 1.18 25.87
N GLY A 158 18.86 0.07 25.33
CA GLY A 158 18.74 -1.26 25.95
C GLY A 158 17.40 -1.98 25.72
N GLU A 159 16.46 -1.40 24.97
CA GLU A 159 15.14 -1.98 24.73
C GLU A 159 14.93 -2.40 23.28
N TYR A 160 14.22 -3.51 23.07
CA TYR A 160 13.74 -3.87 21.74
C TYR A 160 12.63 -2.94 21.25
N LEU A 161 12.57 -2.77 19.93
CA LEU A 161 11.65 -1.86 19.27
C LEU A 161 10.31 -2.56 18.98
N PHE A 162 9.44 -2.56 19.99
CA PHE A 162 8.01 -2.86 19.85
C PHE A 162 7.14 -1.82 20.54
N TYR A 163 5.96 -1.61 20.01
CA TYR A 163 5.01 -0.60 20.45
C TYR A 163 4.44 -0.94 21.84
N ARG A 164 4.24 0.08 22.66
CA ARG A 164 3.76 -0.04 24.05
C ARG A 164 2.46 0.76 24.17
N GLU A 165 1.36 0.14 23.77
CA GLU A 165 0.04 0.77 23.75
C GLU A 165 -0.37 1.26 25.16
N PRO A 166 -0.69 2.56 25.34
CA PRO A 166 -0.97 3.15 26.66
C PRO A 166 -2.01 2.41 27.50
N ILE A 167 -3.11 1.95 26.89
CA ILE A 167 -4.15 1.18 27.59
C ILE A 167 -3.56 -0.13 28.12
N LEU A 168 -2.81 -0.84 27.28
CA LEU A 168 -2.12 -2.07 27.68
C LEU A 168 -1.08 -1.82 28.77
N MET A 169 -0.34 -0.71 28.70
CA MET A 169 0.72 -0.36 29.65
C MET A 169 0.21 0.05 31.03
N THR A 170 -1.06 0.47 31.12
CA THR A 170 -1.72 0.82 32.38
C THR A 170 -2.60 -0.32 32.92
N SER A 171 -2.76 -1.39 32.15
CA SER A 171 -3.53 -2.59 32.52
C SER A 171 -2.73 -3.58 33.38
N ALA A 172 -3.43 -4.57 33.94
CA ALA A 172 -2.83 -5.72 34.62
C ALA A 172 -1.97 -6.61 33.69
N TYR A 173 -2.07 -6.43 32.37
CA TYR A 173 -1.36 -7.25 31.38
C TYR A 173 -0.01 -6.67 30.93
N ARG A 174 0.38 -5.48 31.45
CA ARG A 174 1.62 -4.80 31.06
C ARG A 174 2.84 -5.73 31.07
N ASP A 175 3.11 -6.36 32.21
CA ASP A 175 4.36 -7.12 32.39
C ASP A 175 4.38 -8.39 31.54
N ILE A 176 3.25 -9.10 31.44
CA ILE A 176 3.16 -10.28 30.59
C ILE A 176 3.32 -9.94 29.10
N TYR A 177 2.80 -8.80 28.65
CA TYR A 177 2.99 -8.31 27.29
C TYR A 177 4.47 -7.98 27.02
N VAL A 178 5.07 -7.14 27.87
CA VAL A 178 6.45 -6.69 27.70
C VAL A 178 7.43 -7.86 27.74
N ASN A 179 7.26 -8.78 28.70
CA ASN A 179 8.13 -9.94 28.83
C ASN A 179 8.00 -10.90 27.63
N THR A 180 6.79 -11.09 27.12
CA THR A 180 6.56 -11.95 25.94
C THR A 180 7.15 -11.36 24.68
N CYS A 181 6.95 -10.06 24.45
CA CYS A 181 7.61 -9.36 23.35
C CYS A 181 9.13 -9.47 23.45
N ASN A 182 9.73 -9.17 24.61
CA ASN A 182 11.18 -9.33 24.79
C ASN A 182 11.64 -10.77 24.51
N MET A 183 10.95 -11.78 25.02
CA MET A 183 11.24 -13.19 24.77
C MET A 183 11.20 -13.53 23.27
N LEU A 184 10.20 -13.02 22.53
CA LEU A 184 10.10 -13.22 21.08
C LEU A 184 11.31 -12.63 20.35
N PHE A 185 11.73 -11.41 20.71
CA PHE A 185 12.91 -10.77 20.12
C PHE A 185 14.23 -11.45 20.53
N ASP A 186 14.36 -11.88 21.78
CA ASP A 186 15.54 -12.61 22.28
C ASP A 186 15.67 -13.95 21.54
N THR A 187 14.56 -14.67 21.33
CA THR A 187 14.52 -15.92 20.54
C THR A 187 14.85 -15.64 19.08
N TYR A 188 14.23 -14.64 18.47
CA TYR A 188 14.57 -14.21 17.10
C TYR A 188 16.06 -13.90 16.94
N SER A 189 16.65 -13.12 17.85
CA SER A 189 18.07 -12.74 17.81
C SER A 189 18.99 -13.94 17.97
N ARG A 190 18.71 -14.80 18.96
CA ARG A 190 19.52 -15.97 19.27
C ARG A 190 19.50 -17.04 18.18
N LEU A 191 18.38 -17.18 17.46
CA LEU A 191 18.27 -18.13 16.36
C LEU A 191 18.94 -17.66 15.06
N ILE A 192 19.25 -16.36 14.88
CA ILE A 192 19.89 -15.86 13.65
C ILE A 192 21.23 -16.56 13.35
N PRO A 193 22.24 -16.57 14.25
CA PRO A 193 23.53 -17.19 13.96
C PRO A 193 23.44 -18.69 13.63
N PRO A 194 22.80 -19.56 14.45
CA PRO A 194 22.76 -20.98 14.15
C PRO A 194 21.93 -21.31 12.91
N MET A 195 20.83 -20.59 12.65
CA MET A 195 20.08 -20.78 11.40
C MET A 195 20.86 -20.33 10.17
N THR A 196 21.69 -19.30 10.30
CA THR A 196 22.60 -18.89 9.22
C THR A 196 23.57 -20.02 8.89
N GLU A 197 24.21 -20.62 9.90
CA GLU A 197 25.14 -21.74 9.72
C GLU A 197 24.46 -22.97 9.09
N LEU A 198 23.27 -23.34 9.57
CA LEU A 198 22.50 -24.47 9.04
C LEU A 198 22.12 -24.26 7.57
N ILE A 199 21.61 -23.08 7.22
CA ILE A 199 21.17 -22.77 5.85
C ILE A 199 22.40 -22.66 4.92
N GLU A 200 23.52 -22.12 5.39
CA GLU A 200 24.77 -22.08 4.64
C GLU A 200 25.32 -23.47 4.35
N LYS A 201 25.30 -24.39 5.34
CA LYS A 201 25.68 -25.80 5.13
C LYS A 201 24.76 -26.51 4.13
N ARG A 202 23.46 -26.22 4.17
CA ARG A 202 22.47 -26.81 3.27
C ARG A 202 22.58 -26.29 1.83
N PHE A 203 22.99 -25.04 1.67
CA PHE A 203 23.07 -24.36 0.37
C PHE A 203 24.43 -23.68 0.19
N PRO A 204 25.53 -24.43 0.05
CA PRO A 204 26.87 -23.86 -0.06
C PRO A 204 26.99 -22.94 -1.28
N LYS A 205 27.84 -21.92 -1.15
CA LYS A 205 28.10 -20.95 -2.22
C LYS A 205 28.69 -21.63 -3.46
N ASP A 206 28.03 -21.44 -4.61
CA ASP A 206 28.62 -21.75 -5.92
C ASP A 206 29.79 -20.80 -6.24
N PRO A 207 30.97 -21.31 -6.64
CA PRO A 207 32.11 -20.48 -7.05
C PRO A 207 31.81 -19.46 -8.15
N ALA A 208 30.86 -19.75 -9.05
CA ALA A 208 30.46 -18.85 -10.14
C ALA A 208 29.60 -17.66 -9.69
N ILE A 209 29.12 -17.69 -8.45
CA ILE A 209 28.22 -16.67 -7.89
C ILE A 209 29.01 -15.62 -7.10
N SER A 210 28.56 -14.37 -7.17
CA SER A 210 29.14 -13.29 -6.37
C SER A 210 29.00 -13.53 -4.87
N LYS A 211 30.07 -13.27 -4.10
CA LYS A 211 30.02 -13.40 -2.63
C LYS A 211 28.94 -12.48 -2.03
N THR A 212 28.86 -11.25 -2.51
CA THR A 212 27.87 -10.26 -2.07
C THR A 212 26.45 -10.73 -2.35
N ALA A 213 26.21 -11.28 -3.54
CA ALA A 213 24.91 -11.78 -3.93
C ALA A 213 24.48 -13.01 -3.10
N TYR A 214 25.40 -13.94 -2.87
CA TYR A 214 25.17 -15.11 -2.03
C TYR A 214 24.84 -14.72 -0.59
N THR A 215 25.64 -13.86 0.04
CA THR A 215 25.41 -13.38 1.41
C THR A 215 24.06 -12.66 1.54
N ALA A 216 23.68 -11.86 0.55
CA ALA A 216 22.37 -11.19 0.54
C ALA A 216 21.21 -12.19 0.42
N ALA A 217 21.34 -13.20 -0.44
CA ALA A 217 20.32 -14.25 -0.62
C ALA A 217 20.20 -15.15 0.63
N LEU A 218 21.34 -15.53 1.22
CA LEU A 218 21.42 -16.31 2.47
C LEU A 218 20.73 -15.56 3.61
N ARG A 219 21.11 -14.29 3.83
CA ARG A 219 20.47 -13.44 4.85
C ARG A 219 18.96 -13.37 4.66
N ALA A 220 18.51 -13.15 3.43
CA ALA A 220 17.07 -13.07 3.17
C ALA A 220 16.34 -14.38 3.48
N LYS A 221 16.97 -15.54 3.23
CA LYS A 221 16.40 -16.86 3.57
C LYS A 221 16.34 -17.10 5.09
N VAL A 222 17.38 -16.70 5.82
CA VAL A 222 17.39 -16.73 7.30
C VAL A 222 16.27 -15.85 7.86
N LEU A 223 16.14 -14.62 7.35
CA LEU A 223 15.09 -13.69 7.75
C LEU A 223 13.69 -14.20 7.39
N ASP A 224 13.50 -14.77 6.21
CA ASP A 224 12.24 -15.39 5.79
C ASP A 224 11.85 -16.54 6.74
N CYS A 225 12.83 -17.31 7.23
CA CYS A 225 12.60 -18.37 8.22
C CYS A 225 12.21 -17.81 9.61
N LEU A 226 12.91 -16.78 10.09
CA LEU A 226 12.77 -16.32 11.48
C LEU A 226 11.74 -15.20 11.70
N ARG A 227 11.35 -14.45 10.66
CA ARG A 227 10.44 -13.30 10.77
C ARG A 227 9.08 -13.65 11.40
N GLY A 228 8.68 -14.92 11.38
CA GLY A 228 7.45 -15.39 12.02
C GLY A 228 7.39 -15.14 13.53
N LEU A 229 8.54 -14.96 14.19
CA LEU A 229 8.64 -14.63 15.62
C LEU A 229 8.37 -13.15 15.92
N LEU A 230 8.44 -12.26 14.93
CA LEU A 230 8.24 -10.83 15.18
C LEU A 230 6.77 -10.55 15.51
N PRO A 231 6.44 -9.98 16.67
CA PRO A 231 5.06 -9.60 17.00
C PRO A 231 4.57 -8.44 16.11
N ALA A 232 3.25 -8.30 15.91
CA ALA A 232 2.69 -7.22 15.10
C ALA A 232 2.97 -5.82 15.68
N GLY A 233 3.31 -5.75 16.97
CA GLY A 233 3.82 -4.56 17.64
C GLY A 233 5.26 -4.19 17.31
N THR A 234 6.03 -5.03 16.60
CA THR A 234 7.39 -4.66 16.14
C THR A 234 7.34 -3.33 15.39
N MET A 235 8.21 -2.39 15.75
CA MET A 235 8.28 -1.09 15.10
C MET A 235 8.92 -1.18 13.71
N THR A 236 8.38 -0.40 12.77
CA THR A 236 8.78 -0.30 11.38
C THR A 236 8.75 1.16 10.93
N ASN A 237 9.29 1.41 9.74
CA ASN A 237 9.29 2.73 9.11
C ASN A 237 8.62 2.64 7.74
N MET A 238 7.96 3.71 7.32
CA MET A 238 7.29 3.82 6.04
C MET A 238 7.46 5.22 5.44
N GLY A 239 7.70 5.28 4.15
CA GLY A 239 7.55 6.50 3.36
C GLY A 239 6.27 6.40 2.52
N ILE A 240 5.52 7.49 2.41
CA ILE A 240 4.28 7.56 1.64
C ILE A 240 4.31 8.80 0.78
N TYR A 241 4.21 8.65 -0.54
CA TYR A 241 3.71 9.74 -1.37
C TYR A 241 2.18 9.63 -1.44
N GLY A 242 1.48 10.72 -1.15
CA GLY A 242 0.02 10.77 -1.18
C GLY A 242 -0.48 12.08 -1.77
N ASN A 243 -1.62 12.05 -2.46
CA ASN A 243 -2.36 13.27 -2.79
C ASN A 243 -3.21 13.74 -1.61
N GLY A 244 -3.73 14.97 -1.68
CA GLY A 244 -4.58 15.58 -0.67
C GLY A 244 -5.76 14.71 -0.24
N ARG A 245 -6.51 14.19 -1.23
CA ARG A 245 -7.66 13.31 -0.99
C ARG A 245 -7.29 12.04 -0.21
N PHE A 246 -6.14 11.43 -0.53
CA PHE A 246 -5.63 10.28 0.20
C PHE A 246 -5.33 10.63 1.65
N PHE A 247 -4.59 11.73 1.89
CA PHE A 247 -4.21 12.13 3.24
C PHE A 247 -5.39 12.59 4.07
N GLU A 248 -6.32 13.36 3.50
CA GLU A 248 -7.56 13.77 4.16
C GLU A 248 -8.34 12.54 4.65
N HIS A 249 -8.58 11.55 3.77
CA HIS A 249 -9.25 10.32 4.13
C HIS A 249 -8.48 9.49 5.17
N MET A 250 -7.16 9.39 5.04
CA MET A 250 -6.29 8.70 6.00
C MET A 250 -6.40 9.32 7.40
N ILE A 251 -6.32 10.65 7.50
CA ILE A 251 -6.39 11.38 8.78
C ILE A 251 -7.79 11.23 9.40
N HIS A 252 -8.87 11.34 8.61
CA HIS A 252 -10.22 11.04 9.07
C HIS A 252 -10.30 9.65 9.71
N LYS A 253 -9.84 8.61 9.00
CA LYS A 253 -9.87 7.23 9.50
C LYS A 253 -9.05 7.05 10.78
N LEU A 254 -7.85 7.61 10.84
CA LEU A 254 -6.90 7.46 11.95
C LEU A 254 -7.42 8.13 13.24
N ASN A 255 -7.95 9.35 13.14
CA ASN A 255 -8.50 10.08 14.28
C ASN A 255 -9.77 9.43 14.85
N CYS A 256 -10.46 8.58 14.08
CA CYS A 256 -11.64 7.84 14.52
C CYS A 256 -11.33 6.40 15.00
N GLN A 257 -10.06 6.03 15.17
CA GLN A 257 -9.68 4.72 15.71
C GLN A 257 -9.72 4.71 17.24
N ASN A 258 -9.81 3.53 17.86
CA ASN A 258 -9.75 3.38 19.33
C ASN A 258 -8.31 3.31 19.87
N LEU A 259 -7.38 2.74 19.09
CA LEU A 259 -5.99 2.57 19.50
C LEU A 259 -5.26 3.92 19.54
N ALA A 260 -4.56 4.20 20.64
CA ALA A 260 -3.89 5.48 20.84
C ALA A 260 -2.79 5.72 19.81
N GLU A 261 -2.10 4.66 19.36
CA GLU A 261 -1.11 4.76 18.29
C GLU A 261 -1.67 5.41 17.03
N LEU A 262 -2.86 4.99 16.60
CA LEU A 262 -3.45 5.42 15.34
C LEU A 262 -3.92 6.86 15.42
N GLN A 263 -4.49 7.26 16.56
CA GLN A 263 -4.86 8.65 16.83
C GLN A 263 -3.63 9.57 16.85
N ASP A 264 -2.54 9.15 17.51
CA ASP A 264 -1.28 9.92 17.55
C ASP A 264 -0.66 10.08 16.15
N ILE A 265 -0.62 9.00 15.36
CA ILE A 265 -0.17 9.07 13.96
C ILE A 265 -1.06 10.02 13.16
N GLY A 266 -2.38 9.95 13.31
CA GLY A 266 -3.32 10.83 12.62
C GLY A 266 -3.07 12.30 12.92
N LYS A 267 -2.94 12.64 14.20
CA LYS A 267 -2.64 13.99 14.67
C LYS A 267 -1.30 14.50 14.14
N ARG A 268 -0.22 13.76 14.34
CA ARG A 268 1.14 14.15 13.91
C ARG A 268 1.26 14.24 12.38
N SER A 269 0.59 13.34 11.65
CA SER A 269 0.53 13.41 10.19
C SER A 269 -0.16 14.70 9.73
N SER A 270 -1.28 15.07 10.37
CA SER A 270 -1.97 16.32 10.08
C SER A 270 -1.09 17.54 10.35
N GLU A 271 -0.37 17.57 11.48
CA GLU A 271 0.53 18.67 11.85
C GLU A 271 1.66 18.87 10.83
N GLU A 272 2.30 17.79 10.37
CA GLU A 272 3.39 17.88 9.40
C GLU A 272 2.89 18.17 7.98
N LEU A 273 1.78 17.56 7.55
CA LEU A 273 1.19 17.81 6.25
C LEU A 273 0.65 19.23 6.12
N ALA A 274 0.15 19.84 7.20
CA ALA A 274 -0.31 21.22 7.21
C ALA A 274 0.81 22.24 6.91
N LYS A 275 2.08 21.86 7.04
CA LYS A 275 3.22 22.71 6.67
C LYS A 275 3.49 22.74 5.16
N VAL A 276 2.96 21.76 4.42
CA VAL A 276 3.27 21.56 2.97
C VAL A 276 2.02 21.67 2.11
N ILE A 277 0.92 21.05 2.51
CA ILE A 277 -0.35 20.98 1.77
C ILE A 277 -1.58 21.35 2.64
N PRO A 278 -1.55 22.45 3.41
CA PRO A 278 -2.60 22.80 4.39
C PRO A 278 -4.02 22.81 3.82
N SER A 279 -4.23 23.44 2.66
CA SER A 279 -5.57 23.49 2.05
C SER A 279 -6.13 22.12 1.65
N PHE A 280 -5.26 21.14 1.37
CA PHE A 280 -5.66 19.83 0.88
C PHE A 280 -6.05 18.83 1.98
N ILE A 281 -5.71 19.12 3.23
CA ILE A 281 -6.04 18.26 4.38
C ILE A 281 -6.95 18.97 5.40
N ARG A 282 -7.31 20.23 5.14
CA ARG A 282 -8.06 21.09 6.06
C ARG A 282 -9.37 20.46 6.56
N ARG A 283 -10.06 19.68 5.72
CA ARG A 283 -11.36 19.10 6.11
C ARG A 283 -11.22 17.96 7.11
N ALA A 284 -10.02 17.39 7.26
CA ALA A 284 -9.69 16.37 8.24
C ALA A 284 -9.35 16.92 9.63
N ASP A 285 -9.25 18.24 9.79
CA ASP A 285 -9.07 18.87 11.10
C ASP A 285 -10.23 18.51 12.05
N PRO A 286 -9.97 18.07 13.29
CA PRO A 286 -11.02 17.68 14.24
C PRO A 286 -12.08 18.75 14.53
N THR A 287 -11.74 20.03 14.38
CA THR A 287 -12.65 21.17 14.57
C THR A 287 -13.47 21.47 13.32
N HIS A 288 -13.11 20.90 12.17
CA HIS A 288 -13.82 21.12 10.91
C HIS A 288 -15.11 20.30 10.85
N ARG A 289 -16.20 20.91 10.37
CA ARG A 289 -17.53 20.28 10.28
C ARG A 289 -17.54 18.94 9.52
N THR A 290 -16.70 18.82 8.49
CA THR A 290 -16.59 17.57 7.69
C THR A 290 -16.03 16.43 8.53
N HIS A 291 -15.00 16.68 9.34
CA HIS A 291 -14.47 15.68 10.25
C HIS A 291 -15.46 15.32 11.35
N GLN A 292 -16.11 16.31 11.95
CA GLN A 292 -17.14 16.07 12.97
C GLN A 292 -18.28 15.19 12.43
N GLY A 293 -18.77 15.48 11.23
CA GLY A 293 -19.78 14.66 10.57
C GLY A 293 -19.28 13.24 10.24
N TYR A 294 -18.04 13.11 9.76
CA TYR A 294 -17.42 11.80 9.51
C TYR A 294 -17.28 10.98 10.80
N ALA A 295 -16.82 11.59 11.89
CA ALA A 295 -16.61 10.93 13.18
C ALA A 295 -17.93 10.43 13.76
N GLN A 296 -18.96 11.28 13.79
CA GLN A 296 -20.31 10.90 14.25
C GLN A 296 -20.89 9.75 13.41
N PHE A 297 -20.79 9.84 12.08
CA PHE A 297 -21.23 8.78 11.18
C PHE A 297 -20.47 7.47 11.44
N SER A 298 -19.15 7.53 11.52
CA SER A 298 -18.29 6.35 11.72
C SER A 298 -18.57 5.69 13.06
N GLU A 299 -18.69 6.46 14.14
CA GLU A 299 -18.99 5.95 15.48
C GLU A 299 -20.36 5.28 15.53
N ALA A 300 -21.40 5.94 15.01
CA ALA A 300 -22.75 5.39 14.97
C ALA A 300 -22.80 4.09 14.14
N MET A 301 -22.25 4.12 12.93
CA MET A 301 -22.20 2.95 12.03
C MET A 301 -21.44 1.79 12.67
N GLN A 302 -20.25 2.02 13.25
CA GLN A 302 -19.47 0.96 13.87
C GLN A 302 -20.16 0.36 15.09
N THR A 303 -20.83 1.20 15.90
CA THR A 303 -21.59 0.75 17.08
C THR A 303 -22.74 -0.16 16.68
N GLU A 304 -23.55 0.26 15.70
CA GLU A 304 -24.67 -0.55 15.19
C GLU A 304 -24.18 -1.85 14.56
N LEU A 305 -23.14 -1.79 13.72
CA LEU A 305 -22.58 -3.00 13.09
C LEU A 305 -22.01 -3.97 14.12
N LYS A 306 -21.32 -3.50 15.17
CA LYS A 306 -20.81 -4.37 16.25
C LYS A 306 -21.96 -5.07 16.98
N LEU A 307 -23.07 -4.39 17.25
CA LEU A 307 -24.24 -4.96 17.89
C LEU A 307 -24.89 -6.05 17.02
N ILE A 308 -25.16 -5.72 15.75
CA ILE A 308 -25.76 -6.64 14.77
C ILE A 308 -24.84 -7.85 14.54
N ALA A 309 -23.53 -7.63 14.39
CA ALA A 309 -22.56 -8.71 14.20
C ALA A 309 -22.56 -9.69 15.38
N LYS A 310 -22.59 -9.20 16.62
CA LYS A 310 -22.67 -10.05 17.81
C LYS A 310 -23.92 -10.95 17.79
N GLU A 311 -25.04 -10.44 17.31
CA GLU A 311 -26.28 -11.21 17.20
C GLU A 311 -26.22 -12.27 16.10
N HIS A 312 -25.71 -11.93 14.91
CA HIS A 312 -25.75 -12.86 13.77
C HIS A 312 -24.58 -13.85 13.73
N LEU A 313 -23.39 -13.47 14.19
CA LEU A 313 -22.21 -14.34 14.12
C LEU A 313 -22.34 -15.59 14.99
N LYS A 314 -23.17 -15.59 16.04
CA LYS A 314 -23.44 -16.78 16.88
C LYS A 314 -24.10 -17.93 16.10
N HIS A 315 -24.74 -17.63 14.97
CA HIS A 315 -25.38 -18.61 14.09
C HIS A 315 -24.47 -19.11 12.97
N CYS A 316 -23.28 -18.50 12.80
CA CYS A 316 -22.33 -18.87 11.76
C CYS A 316 -21.21 -19.71 12.38
N PRO A 317 -21.07 -21.01 12.03
CA PRO A 317 -20.02 -21.84 12.59
C PRO A 317 -18.64 -21.30 12.19
N ARG A 318 -17.73 -21.23 13.16
CA ARG A 318 -16.35 -20.82 12.91
C ARG A 318 -15.58 -21.96 12.22
N SER A 319 -15.09 -21.71 11.01
CA SER A 319 -14.11 -22.59 10.34
C SER A 319 -12.70 -22.14 10.65
N LEU A 320 -11.85 -23.08 11.07
CA LEU A 320 -10.41 -22.86 11.32
C LEU A 320 -9.53 -23.36 10.16
N GLU A 321 -10.12 -23.71 9.03
CA GLU A 321 -9.40 -24.21 7.87
C GLU A 321 -8.47 -23.15 7.29
N SER A 322 -7.21 -23.53 7.07
CA SER A 322 -6.19 -22.70 6.43
C SER A 322 -6.21 -22.84 4.91
N GLY A 323 -5.59 -21.87 4.22
CA GLY A 323 -5.41 -21.89 2.77
C GLY A 323 -6.27 -20.87 2.03
N VAL A 324 -6.44 -21.10 0.72
CA VAL A 324 -7.16 -20.22 -0.19
C VAL A 324 -8.38 -20.95 -0.73
N ARG A 325 -9.56 -20.34 -0.57
CA ARG A 325 -10.84 -20.85 -1.10
C ARG A 325 -11.44 -19.85 -2.07
N LEU A 326 -11.80 -20.31 -3.27
CA LEU A 326 -12.64 -19.52 -4.19
C LEU A 326 -14.08 -19.53 -3.67
N VAL A 327 -14.60 -18.35 -3.35
CA VAL A 327 -15.94 -18.14 -2.77
C VAL A 327 -16.97 -17.80 -3.83
N SER A 328 -16.61 -16.96 -4.80
CA SER A 328 -17.52 -16.56 -5.88
C SER A 328 -16.77 -16.22 -7.15
N PHE A 329 -17.40 -16.44 -8.29
CA PHE A 329 -16.97 -16.02 -9.62
C PHE A 329 -18.21 -15.80 -10.51
N ASP A 330 -18.03 -15.13 -11.65
CA ASP A 330 -19.08 -14.93 -12.64
C ASP A 330 -19.08 -16.08 -13.67
N ASN A 331 -20.20 -16.79 -13.81
CA ASN A 331 -20.35 -17.90 -14.76
C ASN A 331 -20.29 -17.43 -16.22
N ASP A 332 -20.70 -16.19 -16.50
CA ASP A 332 -20.67 -15.61 -17.84
C ASP A 332 -19.36 -14.86 -18.13
N ALA A 333 -18.35 -14.98 -17.24
CA ALA A 333 -17.14 -14.18 -17.30
C ALA A 333 -16.41 -14.27 -18.65
N VAL A 334 -16.40 -15.45 -19.29
CA VAL A 334 -15.76 -15.66 -20.60
C VAL A 334 -16.41 -14.81 -21.68
N VAL A 335 -17.75 -14.84 -21.75
CA VAL A 335 -18.55 -14.06 -22.70
C VAL A 335 -18.40 -12.57 -22.42
N ASN A 336 -18.45 -12.18 -21.13
CA ASN A 336 -18.32 -10.79 -20.71
C ASN A 336 -16.94 -10.22 -21.06
N VAL A 337 -15.86 -10.99 -20.88
CA VAL A 337 -14.51 -10.60 -21.28
C VAL A 337 -14.40 -10.52 -22.81
N ALA A 338 -14.90 -11.50 -23.55
CA ALA A 338 -14.86 -11.50 -25.01
C ALA A 338 -15.58 -10.26 -25.60
N ALA A 339 -16.80 -9.97 -25.13
CA ALA A 339 -17.55 -8.78 -25.53
C ALA A 339 -16.80 -7.47 -25.21
N ALA A 340 -16.22 -7.37 -24.00
CA ALA A 340 -15.45 -6.20 -23.58
C ALA A 340 -14.15 -6.00 -24.37
N LEU A 341 -13.54 -7.09 -24.87
CA LEU A 341 -12.38 -7.03 -25.76
C LEU A 341 -12.73 -6.51 -27.15
N LEU A 342 -13.91 -6.87 -27.68
CA LEU A 342 -14.39 -6.41 -28.98
C LEU A 342 -14.91 -4.97 -28.97
N PHE A 343 -15.47 -4.52 -27.84
CA PHE A 343 -16.11 -3.21 -27.69
C PHE A 343 -15.32 -2.02 -28.27
N PRO A 344 -14.03 -1.80 -27.94
CA PRO A 344 -13.28 -0.65 -28.44
C PRO A 344 -12.94 -0.73 -29.94
N LEU A 345 -13.18 -1.88 -30.60
CA LEU A 345 -12.85 -2.13 -32.01
C LEU A 345 -14.07 -2.03 -32.93
N GLY A 346 -15.26 -1.80 -32.37
CA GLY A 346 -16.52 -1.80 -33.10
C GLY A 346 -17.37 -0.54 -32.88
N ASN A 347 -18.59 -0.60 -33.42
CA ASN A 347 -19.63 0.44 -33.29
C ASN A 347 -20.92 -0.13 -32.65
N ARG A 348 -20.79 -1.25 -31.92
CA ARG A 348 -21.89 -1.95 -31.25
C ARG A 348 -21.83 -1.69 -29.75
N GLY A 349 -22.99 -1.64 -29.10
CA GLY A 349 -23.06 -1.53 -27.65
C GLY A 349 -22.59 -2.83 -26.98
N LEU A 350 -22.30 -2.72 -25.68
CA LEU A 350 -21.92 -3.88 -24.89
C LEU A 350 -23.03 -4.95 -24.80
N PRO A 351 -24.33 -4.61 -24.70
CA PRO A 351 -25.41 -5.61 -24.71
C PRO A 351 -25.41 -6.47 -25.99
N GLU A 352 -25.31 -5.84 -27.17
CA GLU A 352 -25.32 -6.55 -28.45
C GLU A 352 -24.08 -7.43 -28.63
N LEU A 353 -22.92 -6.96 -28.17
CA LEU A 353 -21.69 -7.76 -28.19
C LEU A 353 -21.76 -8.95 -27.23
N ARG A 354 -22.37 -8.79 -26.05
CA ARG A 354 -22.57 -9.89 -25.10
C ARG A 354 -23.51 -10.94 -25.67
N GLU A 355 -24.63 -10.53 -26.25
CA GLU A 355 -25.57 -11.43 -26.92
C GLU A 355 -24.88 -12.17 -28.07
N TYR A 356 -24.16 -11.45 -28.94
CA TYR A 356 -23.38 -12.08 -30.02
C TYR A 356 -22.37 -13.10 -29.48
N CYS A 357 -21.54 -12.72 -28.50
CA CYS A 357 -20.54 -13.60 -27.90
C CYS A 357 -21.16 -14.81 -27.19
N SER A 358 -22.37 -14.70 -26.62
CA SER A 358 -23.07 -15.84 -26.01
C SER A 358 -23.53 -16.91 -27.02
N ASN A 359 -23.65 -16.53 -28.29
CA ASN A 359 -24.01 -17.44 -29.38
C ASN A 359 -22.78 -18.02 -30.11
N LEU A 360 -21.56 -17.64 -29.71
CA LEU A 360 -20.33 -18.16 -30.28
C LEU A 360 -19.98 -19.54 -29.70
N SER A 361 -19.30 -20.35 -30.49
CA SER A 361 -18.65 -21.57 -30.00
C SER A 361 -17.48 -21.25 -29.05
N ASP A 362 -17.11 -22.23 -28.22
CA ASP A 362 -15.94 -22.11 -27.34
C ASP A 362 -14.64 -21.83 -28.12
N GLU A 363 -14.51 -22.37 -29.34
CA GLU A 363 -13.36 -22.12 -30.22
C GLU A 363 -13.33 -20.66 -30.71
N GLU A 364 -14.48 -20.08 -31.04
CA GLU A 364 -14.60 -18.68 -31.42
C GLU A 364 -14.30 -17.73 -30.26
N LEU A 365 -14.83 -18.03 -29.07
CA LEU A 365 -14.50 -17.31 -27.85
C LEU A 365 -13.00 -17.40 -27.55
N ALA A 366 -12.41 -18.60 -27.66
CA ALA A 366 -10.98 -18.81 -27.47
C ALA A 366 -10.16 -17.95 -28.44
N ARG A 367 -10.52 -17.87 -29.73
CA ARG A 367 -9.81 -17.02 -30.70
C ARG A 367 -9.82 -15.54 -30.30
N ILE A 368 -10.94 -15.03 -29.79
CA ILE A 368 -11.05 -13.64 -29.29
C ILE A 368 -10.12 -13.44 -28.10
N LEU A 369 -10.13 -14.37 -27.13
CA LEU A 369 -9.29 -14.26 -25.94
C LEU A 369 -7.79 -14.36 -26.29
N ASP A 370 -7.40 -15.30 -27.15
CA ASP A 370 -6.01 -15.51 -27.58
C ASP A 370 -5.41 -14.28 -28.27
N ALA A 371 -6.20 -13.62 -29.11
CA ALA A 371 -5.80 -12.38 -29.78
C ALA A 371 -5.35 -11.30 -28.77
N SER A 372 -5.88 -11.32 -27.55
CA SER A 372 -5.53 -10.36 -26.50
C SER A 372 -4.31 -10.73 -25.65
N CYS A 373 -3.81 -11.97 -25.71
CA CYS A 373 -2.67 -12.42 -24.88
C CYS A 373 -1.47 -13.00 -25.64
N ASN A 374 -1.62 -13.34 -26.93
CA ASN A 374 -0.55 -13.98 -27.71
C ASN A 374 0.71 -13.11 -27.81
N ALA A 375 0.57 -11.79 -27.99
CA ALA A 375 1.69 -10.85 -28.07
C ALA A 375 2.39 -10.56 -26.73
N ARG A 376 1.92 -11.11 -25.59
CA ARG A 376 2.58 -10.92 -24.30
C ARG A 376 3.87 -11.77 -24.26
N GLU A 377 5.03 -11.14 -24.12
CA GLU A 377 6.32 -11.85 -24.01
C GLU A 377 6.79 -11.99 -22.56
N ASN A 378 6.28 -11.13 -21.68
CA ASN A 378 6.61 -11.15 -20.26
C ASN A 378 5.47 -10.54 -19.44
N ARG A 379 5.49 -10.77 -18.13
CA ARG A 379 4.48 -10.28 -17.17
C ARG A 379 4.31 -8.75 -17.10
N ARG A 380 5.23 -7.94 -17.67
CA ARG A 380 5.10 -6.47 -17.70
C ARG A 380 4.24 -5.99 -18.86
N HIS A 381 4.02 -6.81 -19.88
CA HIS A 381 3.06 -6.50 -20.95
C HIS A 381 1.65 -6.61 -20.37
N ARG A 382 1.01 -5.45 -20.16
CA ARG A 382 -0.28 -5.35 -19.47
C ARG A 382 -1.39 -5.84 -20.39
N SER A 383 -2.23 -6.73 -19.87
CA SER A 383 -3.45 -7.14 -20.56
C SER A 383 -4.45 -5.98 -20.69
N PRO A 384 -5.33 -6.02 -21.70
CA PRO A 384 -6.34 -4.98 -21.91
C PRO A 384 -7.35 -4.91 -20.77
N ARG A 385 -8.09 -3.79 -20.71
CA ARG A 385 -9.12 -3.53 -19.68
C ARG A 385 -10.31 -4.47 -19.77
N GLY A 386 -10.54 -5.14 -20.90
CA GLY A 386 -11.63 -6.11 -21.05
C GLY A 386 -11.60 -7.23 -20.01
N LEU A 387 -10.41 -7.62 -19.52
CA LEU A 387 -10.27 -8.60 -18.43
C LEU A 387 -10.82 -8.09 -17.07
N GLU A 388 -11.11 -6.80 -16.92
CA GLU A 388 -11.74 -6.27 -15.70
C GLU A 388 -13.20 -6.74 -15.55
N HIS A 389 -13.81 -7.30 -16.61
CA HIS A 389 -15.19 -7.82 -16.61
C HIS A 389 -15.33 -9.25 -16.04
N ALA A 390 -14.23 -9.90 -15.65
CA ALA A 390 -14.25 -11.15 -14.90
C ALA A 390 -13.79 -10.88 -13.47
N THR A 391 -14.56 -11.30 -12.47
CA THR A 391 -14.24 -11.11 -11.05
C THR A 391 -14.25 -12.41 -10.25
N PHE A 392 -13.43 -12.45 -9.20
CA PHE A 392 -13.23 -13.59 -8.33
C PHE A 392 -13.15 -13.12 -6.88
N THR A 393 -13.78 -13.85 -5.96
CA THR A 393 -13.66 -13.63 -4.52
C THR A 393 -12.95 -14.81 -3.88
N PHE A 394 -11.87 -14.57 -3.14
CA PHE A 394 -11.13 -15.57 -2.39
C PHE A 394 -11.21 -15.28 -0.89
N ASP A 395 -11.55 -16.30 -0.08
CA ASP A 395 -11.33 -16.32 1.37
C ASP A 395 -9.95 -16.92 1.63
N ILE A 396 -9.12 -16.24 2.42
CA ILE A 396 -7.71 -16.56 2.59
C ILE A 396 -7.38 -16.61 4.08
N VAL A 397 -6.81 -17.74 4.51
CA VAL A 397 -6.33 -17.98 5.87
C VAL A 397 -4.87 -18.43 5.80
N THR A 398 -3.94 -17.49 5.93
CA THR A 398 -2.48 -17.77 5.97
C THR A 398 -1.76 -16.78 6.88
N ASP A 399 -0.44 -16.91 7.03
CA ASP A 399 0.37 -16.13 7.96
C ASP A 399 0.25 -14.60 7.75
N PHE A 400 0.35 -13.83 8.83
CA PHE A 400 0.30 -12.37 8.80
C PHE A 400 1.43 -11.77 7.92
N GLY A 401 2.58 -12.45 7.81
CA GLY A 401 3.62 -12.08 6.86
C GLY A 401 3.19 -12.12 5.40
N SER A 402 2.45 -13.14 4.99
CA SER A 402 1.85 -13.23 3.66
C SER A 402 0.85 -12.10 3.42
N TYR A 403 -0.04 -11.83 4.38
CA TYR A 403 -0.98 -10.70 4.27
C TYR A 403 -0.23 -9.39 4.07
N ARG A 404 0.78 -9.09 4.90
CA ARG A 404 1.57 -7.87 4.81
C ARG A 404 2.25 -7.71 3.45
N ASP A 405 2.71 -8.79 2.84
CA ASP A 405 3.37 -8.75 1.53
C ASP A 405 2.37 -8.65 0.35
N LEU A 406 1.15 -9.19 0.52
CA LEU A 406 0.08 -9.20 -0.48
C LEU A 406 -0.86 -7.99 -0.42
N GLN A 407 -1.07 -7.37 0.74
CA GLN A 407 -1.98 -6.21 0.93
C GLN A 407 -1.62 -5.03 0.01
N ARG A 408 -0.36 -4.97 -0.46
CA ARG A 408 0.17 -3.90 -1.32
C ARG A 408 -0.49 -3.78 -2.70
N HIS A 409 -1.40 -4.67 -3.08
CA HIS A 409 -2.15 -4.56 -4.34
C HIS A 409 -3.45 -3.79 -4.12
N ARG A 410 -3.67 -2.73 -4.91
CA ARG A 410 -4.69 -1.71 -4.65
C ARG A 410 -5.94 -1.80 -5.53
N ILE A 411 -5.80 -2.42 -6.71
CA ILE A 411 -6.90 -2.63 -7.68
C ILE A 411 -7.65 -3.93 -7.33
N LEU A 412 -8.13 -4.02 -6.09
CA LEU A 412 -8.95 -5.10 -5.56
C LEU A 412 -9.59 -4.65 -4.25
N THR A 413 -10.71 -5.24 -3.88
CA THR A 413 -11.30 -5.04 -2.54
C THR A 413 -10.73 -6.08 -1.59
N GLN A 414 -10.34 -5.64 -0.40
CA GLN A 414 -9.85 -6.50 0.67
C GLN A 414 -10.33 -6.00 2.02
N SER A 415 -10.49 -6.92 2.95
CA SER A 415 -10.70 -6.64 4.37
C SER A 415 -10.21 -7.84 5.17
N ARG A 416 -9.67 -7.57 6.36
CA ARG A 416 -9.15 -8.60 7.27
C ARG A 416 -9.90 -8.57 8.60
N GLN A 417 -9.92 -9.72 9.27
CA GLN A 417 -10.29 -9.79 10.69
C GLN A 417 -9.17 -9.17 11.56
N LEU A 418 -9.46 -8.96 12.84
CA LEU A 418 -8.41 -8.64 13.83
C LEU A 418 -7.33 -9.73 13.80
N LEU A 419 -6.08 -9.35 14.07
CA LEU A 419 -5.00 -10.33 14.22
C LEU A 419 -5.33 -11.26 15.39
N THR A 420 -5.06 -12.56 15.23
CA THR A 420 -5.39 -13.59 16.21
C THR A 420 -4.38 -14.72 16.14
N CYS A 421 -4.24 -15.45 17.24
CA CYS A 421 -3.43 -16.68 17.31
C CYS A 421 -4.27 -17.96 17.05
N ASP A 422 -5.57 -17.83 16.77
CA ASP A 422 -6.49 -18.98 16.75
C ASP A 422 -6.40 -19.88 15.51
N TYR A 423 -5.91 -19.35 14.39
CA TYR A 423 -5.75 -20.13 13.15
C TYR A 423 -4.40 -20.89 13.09
N GLY A 424 -3.69 -20.94 14.22
CA GLY A 424 -2.39 -21.60 14.35
C GLY A 424 -1.30 -20.94 13.50
N TYR A 425 -0.15 -21.60 13.44
CA TYR A 425 1.00 -21.21 12.62
C TYR A 425 1.60 -22.45 11.95
N ALA A 426 2.45 -22.24 10.95
CA ALA A 426 3.25 -23.29 10.33
C ALA A 426 4.73 -23.07 10.65
N VAL A 427 5.43 -24.15 11.02
CA VAL A 427 6.89 -24.13 11.18
C VAL A 427 7.54 -24.03 9.80
N PRO A 428 8.46 -23.07 9.57
CA PRO A 428 9.18 -22.96 8.29
C PRO A 428 9.87 -24.27 7.90
N ALA A 429 9.82 -24.65 6.62
CA ALA A 429 10.46 -25.89 6.14
C ALA A 429 11.99 -25.93 6.33
N ASP A 430 12.64 -24.77 6.47
CA ASP A 430 14.06 -24.68 6.80
C ASP A 430 14.35 -24.88 8.31
N MET A 431 13.32 -24.82 9.17
CA MET A 431 13.39 -25.01 10.63
C MET A 431 12.97 -26.42 11.07
N GLN A 432 12.07 -27.07 10.33
CA GLN A 432 11.56 -28.41 10.64
C GLN A 432 12.69 -29.46 10.75
N GLY A 433 12.64 -30.28 11.80
CA GLY A 433 13.62 -31.31 12.13
C GLY A 433 14.95 -30.79 12.67
N THR A 434 15.10 -29.48 12.89
CA THR A 434 16.31 -28.90 13.47
C THR A 434 16.26 -28.89 15.00
N PRO A 435 17.40 -28.81 15.71
CA PRO A 435 17.42 -28.68 17.16
C PRO A 435 16.72 -27.41 17.70
N TYR A 436 16.42 -26.44 16.82
CA TYR A 436 15.84 -25.15 17.17
C TYR A 436 14.32 -25.09 16.98
N GLU A 437 13.72 -26.13 16.37
CA GLU A 437 12.28 -26.18 16.11
C GLU A 437 11.44 -26.03 17.38
N GLN A 438 11.81 -26.75 18.45
CA GLN A 438 11.07 -26.70 19.71
C GLN A 438 11.15 -25.32 20.37
N GLU A 439 12.31 -24.67 20.30
CA GLU A 439 12.49 -23.31 20.82
C GLU A 439 11.61 -22.31 20.06
N TYR A 440 11.55 -22.42 18.74
CA TYR A 440 10.68 -21.61 17.88
C TYR A 440 9.19 -21.81 18.22
N CYS A 441 8.74 -23.07 18.34
CA CYS A 441 7.34 -23.37 18.65
C CYS A 441 6.94 -22.89 20.04
N ASN A 442 7.78 -23.14 21.05
CA ASN A 442 7.52 -22.70 22.43
C ASN A 442 7.33 -21.17 22.52
N ALA A 443 8.12 -20.40 21.77
CA ALA A 443 7.99 -18.95 21.74
C ALA A 443 6.64 -18.49 21.15
N LEU A 444 6.18 -19.15 20.09
CA LEU A 444 4.88 -18.86 19.48
C LEU A 444 3.70 -19.31 20.35
N ASP A 445 3.82 -20.46 21.01
CA ASP A 445 2.80 -21.00 21.92
C ASP A 445 2.64 -20.09 23.15
N GLN A 446 3.74 -19.59 23.71
CA GLN A 446 3.71 -18.60 24.78
C GLN A 446 3.06 -17.29 24.33
N ALA A 447 3.34 -16.82 23.10
CA ALA A 447 2.67 -15.64 22.56
C ALA A 447 1.16 -15.85 22.40
N LYS A 448 0.71 -17.05 22.02
CA LYS A 448 -0.72 -17.40 21.98
C LYS A 448 -1.36 -17.36 23.37
N GLU A 449 -0.75 -17.95 24.39
CA GLU A 449 -1.30 -17.93 25.75
C GLU A 449 -1.53 -16.48 26.23
N ILE A 450 -0.54 -15.61 26.00
CA ILE A 450 -0.63 -14.21 26.40
C ILE A 450 -1.64 -13.45 25.54
N PHE A 451 -1.70 -13.72 24.24
CA PHE A 451 -2.76 -13.18 23.37
C PHE A 451 -4.15 -13.54 23.91
N ASP A 452 -4.43 -14.80 24.21
CA ASP A 452 -5.74 -15.27 24.68
C ASP A 452 -6.15 -14.58 25.99
N ARG A 453 -5.19 -14.34 26.90
CA ARG A 453 -5.41 -13.62 28.16
C ARG A 453 -5.74 -12.15 27.96
N ILE A 454 -5.00 -11.45 27.09
CA ILE A 454 -5.23 -10.02 26.82
C ILE A 454 -6.54 -9.84 26.04
N ALA A 455 -6.79 -10.67 25.03
CA ALA A 455 -7.93 -10.54 24.11
C ALA A 455 -9.30 -10.72 24.79
N ALA A 456 -9.34 -11.33 25.97
CA ALA A 456 -10.57 -11.45 26.77
C ALA A 456 -11.13 -10.10 27.22
N GLU A 457 -10.26 -9.11 27.45
CA GLU A 457 -10.65 -7.77 27.93
C GLU A 457 -10.26 -6.66 26.94
N LEU A 458 -9.12 -6.80 26.27
CA LEU A 458 -8.51 -5.80 25.38
C LEU A 458 -8.23 -6.41 23.98
N PRO A 459 -9.28 -6.77 23.21
CA PRO A 459 -9.12 -7.49 21.93
C PRO A 459 -8.43 -6.68 20.83
N GLU A 460 -8.55 -5.35 20.84
CA GLU A 460 -7.88 -4.51 19.83
C GLU A 460 -6.38 -4.40 20.14
N GLU A 461 -6.01 -4.24 21.40
CA GLU A 461 -4.63 -4.13 21.90
C GLU A 461 -3.90 -5.48 21.90
N ALA A 462 -4.61 -6.60 22.11
CA ALA A 462 -4.02 -7.94 22.05
C ALA A 462 -3.32 -8.22 20.71
N GLN A 463 -3.77 -7.60 19.61
CA GLN A 463 -3.14 -7.74 18.30
C GLN A 463 -1.64 -7.41 18.31
N TYR A 464 -1.19 -6.50 19.18
CA TYR A 464 0.22 -6.10 19.25
C TYR A 464 1.17 -7.25 19.62
N VAL A 465 0.70 -8.29 20.33
CA VAL A 465 1.55 -9.44 20.71
C VAL A 465 1.57 -10.54 19.65
N VAL A 466 0.68 -10.51 18.65
CA VAL A 466 0.50 -11.60 17.68
C VAL A 466 1.73 -11.72 16.77
N PRO A 467 2.48 -12.83 16.82
CA PRO A 467 3.62 -13.05 15.92
C PRO A 467 3.21 -13.18 14.46
N MET A 468 4.07 -12.70 13.55
CA MET A 468 3.85 -12.73 12.11
C MET A 468 3.62 -14.13 11.52
N GLY A 469 4.06 -15.18 12.21
CA GLY A 469 3.89 -16.57 11.79
C GLY A 469 2.47 -17.11 11.97
N PHE A 470 1.63 -16.45 12.79
CA PHE A 470 0.25 -16.86 12.97
C PHE A 470 -0.60 -16.53 11.75
N ASN A 471 -1.47 -17.47 11.41
CA ASN A 471 -2.44 -17.33 10.35
C ASN A 471 -3.52 -16.31 10.73
N ILE A 472 -3.91 -15.48 9.77
CA ILE A 472 -5.03 -14.55 9.88
C ILE A 472 -5.99 -14.75 8.72
N ARG A 473 -7.23 -14.28 8.88
CA ARG A 473 -8.26 -14.38 7.85
C ARG A 473 -8.53 -13.03 7.18
N TRP A 474 -8.51 -13.02 5.85
CA TRP A 474 -8.94 -11.90 5.02
C TRP A 474 -9.54 -12.41 3.72
N TYR A 475 -10.16 -11.52 2.96
CA TYR A 475 -10.62 -11.85 1.61
C TYR A 475 -10.05 -10.92 0.56
N PHE A 476 -9.96 -11.40 -0.68
CA PHE A 476 -9.75 -10.61 -1.88
C PHE A 476 -10.96 -10.74 -2.79
N HIS A 477 -11.53 -9.62 -3.21
CA HIS A 477 -12.43 -9.54 -4.36
C HIS A 477 -11.72 -8.77 -5.48
N VAL A 478 -11.41 -9.46 -6.57
CA VAL A 478 -10.42 -9.02 -7.56
C VAL A 478 -10.87 -9.36 -8.98
N ASN A 479 -10.58 -8.47 -9.92
CA ASN A 479 -10.82 -8.75 -11.34
C ASN A 479 -9.67 -9.53 -11.98
N LEU A 480 -9.91 -10.23 -13.10
CA LEU A 480 -8.92 -11.09 -13.76
C LEU A 480 -7.64 -10.33 -14.16
N ARG A 481 -7.77 -9.07 -14.60
CA ARG A 481 -6.61 -8.24 -14.98
C ARG A 481 -5.68 -7.99 -13.80
N ALA A 482 -6.24 -7.63 -12.65
CA ALA A 482 -5.49 -7.43 -11.41
C ALA A 482 -4.98 -8.76 -10.84
N LEU A 483 -5.78 -9.82 -10.90
CA LEU A 483 -5.41 -11.16 -10.47
C LEU A 483 -4.19 -11.68 -11.25
N GLN A 484 -4.20 -11.54 -12.58
CA GLN A 484 -3.05 -11.87 -13.44
C GLN A 484 -1.79 -11.17 -12.94
N TRP A 485 -1.86 -9.85 -12.70
CA TRP A 485 -0.72 -9.09 -12.20
C TRP A 485 -0.24 -9.60 -10.84
N ILE A 486 -1.15 -9.86 -9.90
CA ILE A 486 -0.83 -10.39 -8.56
C ILE A 486 -0.14 -11.74 -8.69
N CYS A 487 -0.76 -12.69 -9.40
CA CYS A 487 -0.27 -14.06 -9.50
C CYS A 487 1.10 -14.11 -10.18
N GLU A 488 1.27 -13.48 -11.34
CA GLU A 488 2.54 -13.48 -12.08
C GLU A 488 3.67 -12.72 -11.34
N LEU A 489 3.34 -11.67 -10.58
CA LEU A 489 4.33 -10.95 -9.78
C LEU A 489 4.73 -11.74 -8.52
N ARG A 490 3.73 -12.25 -7.80
CA ARG A 490 3.90 -12.79 -6.45
C ARG A 490 4.27 -14.25 -6.42
N SER A 491 4.07 -14.99 -7.51
CA SER A 491 4.63 -16.34 -7.66
C SER A 491 6.12 -16.35 -8.01
N SER A 492 6.72 -15.19 -8.35
CA SER A 492 8.12 -15.12 -8.80
C SER A 492 9.13 -15.66 -7.77
N PRO A 493 10.32 -16.13 -8.18
CA PRO A 493 11.25 -16.84 -7.31
C PRO A 493 11.69 -16.03 -6.07
N ALA A 494 11.81 -14.71 -6.22
CA ALA A 494 12.21 -13.81 -5.13
C ALA A 494 11.13 -13.64 -4.05
N GLY A 495 9.93 -14.22 -4.26
CA GLY A 495 8.85 -14.19 -3.31
C GLY A 495 9.07 -15.04 -2.06
N HIS A 496 8.38 -14.71 -0.96
CA HIS A 496 8.33 -15.59 0.20
C HIS A 496 7.49 -16.81 -0.14
N VAL A 497 7.88 -18.00 0.36
CA VAL A 497 7.27 -19.27 -0.03
C VAL A 497 5.76 -19.27 0.20
N THR A 498 5.30 -18.85 1.38
CA THR A 498 3.88 -18.87 1.74
C THR A 498 3.01 -17.97 0.86
N TYR A 499 3.40 -16.71 0.59
CA TYR A 499 2.60 -15.89 -0.32
C TYR A 499 2.73 -16.30 -1.80
N ARG A 500 3.82 -16.97 -2.20
CA ARG A 500 3.93 -17.57 -3.53
C ARG A 500 2.89 -18.67 -3.68
N GLU A 501 2.74 -19.52 -2.67
CA GLU A 501 1.71 -20.57 -2.63
C GLU A 501 0.30 -19.99 -2.71
N VAL A 502 0.01 -18.89 -2.00
CA VAL A 502 -1.28 -18.17 -2.12
C VAL A 502 -1.52 -17.73 -3.57
N ALA A 503 -0.52 -17.10 -4.20
CA ALA A 503 -0.62 -16.62 -5.58
C ALA A 503 -0.84 -17.77 -6.59
N GLN A 504 -0.09 -18.87 -6.43
CA GLN A 504 -0.22 -20.06 -7.25
C GLN A 504 -1.58 -20.74 -7.03
N LYS A 505 -2.06 -20.82 -5.79
CA LYS A 505 -3.35 -21.46 -5.48
C LYS A 505 -4.52 -20.66 -6.03
N MET A 506 -4.49 -19.31 -5.94
CA MET A 506 -5.49 -18.47 -6.61
C MET A 506 -5.50 -18.69 -8.12
N ALA A 507 -4.32 -18.75 -8.76
CA ALA A 507 -4.22 -19.01 -10.20
C ALA A 507 -4.81 -20.39 -10.58
N ARG A 508 -4.42 -21.45 -9.87
CA ARG A 508 -4.97 -22.81 -10.09
C ARG A 508 -6.49 -22.84 -9.94
N LEU A 509 -7.02 -22.27 -8.86
CA LEU A 509 -8.48 -22.22 -8.64
C LEU A 509 -9.22 -21.54 -9.79
N VAL A 510 -8.65 -20.47 -10.38
CA VAL A 510 -9.25 -19.83 -11.55
C VAL A 510 -9.13 -20.69 -12.80
N CYS A 511 -7.98 -21.30 -13.07
CA CYS A 511 -7.83 -22.19 -14.24
C CYS A 511 -8.76 -23.42 -14.14
N ASP A 512 -8.90 -24.01 -12.95
CA ASP A 512 -9.74 -25.18 -12.72
C ASP A 512 -11.24 -24.82 -12.88
N THR A 513 -11.63 -23.62 -12.47
CA THR A 513 -13.03 -23.16 -12.51
C THR A 513 -13.44 -22.57 -13.86
N VAL A 514 -12.53 -21.83 -14.50
CA VAL A 514 -12.73 -21.18 -15.80
C VAL A 514 -11.51 -21.44 -16.70
N PRO A 515 -11.41 -22.64 -17.32
CA PRO A 515 -10.22 -23.05 -18.08
C PRO A 515 -9.83 -22.09 -19.20
N ALA A 516 -10.80 -21.39 -19.79
CA ALA A 516 -10.55 -20.37 -20.80
C ALA A 516 -9.63 -19.24 -20.32
N PHE A 517 -9.44 -19.02 -19.02
CA PHE A 517 -8.55 -17.98 -18.50
C PHE A 517 -7.12 -18.42 -18.23
N GLU A 518 -6.78 -19.71 -18.36
CA GLU A 518 -5.40 -20.20 -18.19
C GLU A 518 -4.41 -19.46 -19.09
N ARG A 519 -4.80 -19.16 -20.34
CA ARG A 519 -4.01 -18.41 -21.32
C ARG A 519 -3.52 -17.05 -20.82
N PHE A 520 -4.25 -16.42 -19.89
CA PHE A 520 -3.89 -15.15 -19.30
C PHE A 520 -2.87 -15.31 -18.16
N LEU A 521 -2.75 -16.49 -17.56
CA LEU A 521 -1.89 -16.76 -16.40
C LEU A 521 -0.58 -17.46 -16.78
N LYS A 522 -0.18 -17.39 -18.05
CA LYS A 522 0.99 -18.08 -18.61
C LYS A 522 2.34 -17.77 -17.95
N PHE A 523 2.46 -16.65 -17.23
CA PHE A 523 3.69 -16.28 -16.52
C PHE A 523 3.61 -16.52 -15.01
N VAL A 524 2.59 -17.23 -14.53
CA VAL A 524 2.56 -17.73 -13.15
C VAL A 524 3.63 -18.81 -13.03
N ASP A 525 4.49 -18.62 -12.04
CA ASP A 525 5.61 -19.49 -11.74
C ASP A 525 5.21 -20.50 -10.67
N TYR A 526 5.07 -21.77 -11.07
CA TYR A 526 4.70 -22.88 -10.21
C TYR A 526 5.89 -23.66 -9.64
N GLN A 527 7.12 -23.23 -9.91
CA GLN A 527 8.33 -23.95 -9.50
C GLN A 527 8.75 -23.64 -8.05
N GLY A 528 9.44 -24.59 -7.42
CA GLY A 528 10.09 -24.41 -6.11
C GLY A 528 11.52 -23.92 -6.24
N TYR A 529 11.99 -23.11 -5.30
CA TYR A 529 13.37 -22.59 -5.30
C TYR A 529 13.99 -22.65 -3.90
N ALA A 530 15.22 -23.15 -3.81
CA ALA A 530 16.00 -23.17 -2.58
C ALA A 530 16.38 -21.76 -2.10
N LEU A 531 17.13 -21.01 -2.93
CA LEU A 531 17.52 -19.62 -2.73
C LEU A 531 16.84 -18.72 -3.76
N GLY A 532 15.53 -18.50 -3.61
CA GLY A 532 14.72 -17.81 -4.62
C GLY A 532 15.18 -16.40 -5.03
N ARG A 533 15.97 -15.72 -4.20
CA ARG A 533 16.52 -14.39 -4.47
C ARG A 533 17.87 -14.38 -5.20
N MET A 534 18.55 -15.52 -5.29
CA MET A 534 19.94 -15.60 -5.77
C MET A 534 20.12 -14.95 -7.16
N GLY A 535 19.27 -15.28 -8.12
CA GLY A 535 19.35 -14.69 -9.47
C GLY A 535 19.04 -13.18 -9.52
N GLN A 536 18.25 -12.64 -8.58
CA GLN A 536 18.05 -11.19 -8.49
C GLN A 536 19.29 -10.49 -7.93
N GLU A 537 19.88 -11.03 -6.86
CA GLU A 537 21.07 -10.45 -6.24
C GLU A 537 22.29 -10.55 -7.14
N GLN A 538 22.43 -11.64 -7.91
CA GLN A 538 23.50 -11.79 -8.90
C GLN A 538 23.44 -10.71 -9.99
N ARG A 539 22.27 -10.51 -10.61
CA ARG A 539 22.07 -9.43 -11.60
C ARG A 539 22.32 -8.03 -11.04
N LYS A 540 22.07 -7.84 -9.74
CA LYS A 540 22.35 -6.58 -9.06
C LYS A 540 23.85 -6.37 -8.88
N ALA A 541 24.57 -7.40 -8.46
CA ALA A 541 26.02 -7.39 -8.30
C ALA A 541 26.72 -7.11 -9.65
N GLU A 542 26.29 -7.79 -10.72
CA GLU A 542 26.77 -7.56 -12.09
C GLU A 542 26.58 -6.12 -12.56
N LYS A 543 25.39 -5.53 -12.33
CA LYS A 543 25.12 -4.12 -12.66
C LYS A 543 25.97 -3.13 -11.87
N GLN A 544 26.43 -3.53 -10.69
CA GLN A 544 27.29 -2.72 -9.84
C GLN A 544 28.79 -2.96 -10.10
N GLY A 545 29.13 -3.85 -11.04
CA GLY A 545 30.51 -4.23 -11.32
C GLY A 545 31.18 -5.02 -10.19
N ILE A 546 30.39 -5.62 -9.30
CA ILE A 546 30.88 -6.40 -8.15
C ILE A 546 30.77 -7.88 -8.54
N ASN A 547 31.88 -8.47 -8.97
CA ASN A 547 31.97 -9.93 -9.18
C ASN A 547 32.22 -10.64 -7.86
#